data_AF-A0A656JSB3-F1
#
_entry.id   AF-A0A656JSB3-F1
#
_cell.length_a   1.000
_cell.length_b   1.000
_cell.length_c   1.000
_cell.angle_alpha   90.00
_cell.angle_beta   90.00
_cell.angle_gamma   90.00
#
_symmetry.space_group_name_H-M   'P 1'
#
loop_
_entity.id
_entity.type
_entity.pdbx_description
1 polymer ?
#
loop_
_entity_poly.entity_id
_entity_poly.type
_entity_poly.pdbx_seq_one_letter_code
_entity_poly.pdbx_strand_id
1 'polypeptide(L)'
;AEDVLFRALGLVGTPYRWGGNTPDSGFDCSGLIGYVYRDAAGISLPRSTREMIVMGVPNIRREQLQSGDLVFFATSGGSQVSHAGIYVGEGRFVHAPATGG
;
A
#
# COMPACT_ATOMS: atom_id res chain seq x y z
N ALA A 1 4.45 13.97 -3.60
CA ALA A 1 4.83 12.80 -2.79
C ALA A 1 4.46 12.99 -1.32
N GLU A 2 4.56 14.21 -0.77
CA GLU A 2 4.08 14.53 0.59
C GLU A 2 2.59 14.21 0.80
N ASP A 3 1.72 14.48 -0.17
CA ASP A 3 0.28 14.23 -0.05
C ASP A 3 -0.07 12.76 0.17
N VAL A 4 0.65 11.85 -0.49
CA VAL A 4 0.51 10.39 -0.34
C VAL A 4 0.82 9.98 1.11
N LEU A 5 1.86 10.59 1.70
CA LEU A 5 2.31 10.28 3.05
C LEU A 5 1.34 10.79 4.10
N PHE A 6 0.92 12.05 3.99
CA PHE A 6 -0.07 12.64 4.90
C PHE A 6 -1.38 11.84 4.88
N ARG A 7 -1.83 11.43 3.69
CA ARG A 7 -3.04 10.64 3.57
C ARG A 7 -2.86 9.23 4.11
N ALA A 8 -1.76 8.55 3.81
CA ALA A 8 -1.48 7.22 4.34
C ALA A 8 -1.42 7.23 5.88
N LEU A 9 -0.73 8.21 6.48
CA LEU A 9 -0.62 8.36 7.93
C LEU A 9 -1.98 8.62 8.58
N GLY A 10 -2.84 9.43 7.97
CA GLY A 10 -4.20 9.69 8.48
C GLY A 10 -5.13 8.48 8.47
N LEU A 11 -4.78 7.42 7.73
CA LEU A 11 -5.56 6.18 7.67
C LEU A 11 -5.00 5.09 8.59
N VAL A 12 -3.85 5.34 9.25
CA VAL A 12 -3.31 4.47 10.29
C VAL A 12 -4.33 4.36 11.43
N GLY A 13 -4.68 3.13 11.80
CA GLY A 13 -5.74 2.85 12.78
C GLY A 13 -7.10 2.52 12.17
N THR A 14 -7.26 2.66 10.85
CA THR A 14 -8.46 2.15 10.16
C THR A 14 -8.49 0.62 10.25
N PRO A 15 -9.61 -0.01 10.66
CA PRO A 15 -9.68 -1.46 10.81
C PRO A 15 -9.43 -2.19 9.49
N TYR A 16 -8.65 -3.29 9.57
CA TYR A 16 -8.46 -4.16 8.41
C TYR A 16 -9.77 -4.86 8.06
N ARG A 17 -10.17 -4.76 6.80
CA ARG A 17 -11.32 -5.48 6.26
C ARG A 17 -10.97 -6.03 4.89
N TRP A 18 -11.08 -7.34 4.75
CA TRP A 18 -10.76 -7.99 3.48
C TRP A 18 -11.72 -7.52 2.38
N GLY A 19 -11.18 -7.06 1.26
CA GLY A 19 -11.93 -6.41 0.18
C GLY A 19 -12.28 -4.93 0.44
N GLY A 20 -11.99 -4.41 1.64
CA GLY A 20 -12.30 -3.04 2.05
C GLY A 20 -11.46 -2.00 1.31
N ASN A 21 -12.08 -0.91 0.88
CA ASN A 21 -11.46 0.12 0.05
C ASN A 21 -11.88 1.55 0.44
N THR A 22 -12.49 1.71 1.62
CA THR A 22 -12.91 3.01 2.15
C THR A 22 -12.57 3.12 3.64
N PRO A 23 -12.36 4.33 4.18
CA PRO A 23 -12.07 4.51 5.60
C PRO A 23 -13.22 4.07 6.51
N ASP A 24 -14.47 4.19 6.04
CA ASP A 24 -15.67 3.80 6.79
C ASP A 24 -15.81 2.27 6.88
N SER A 25 -15.63 1.58 5.75
CA SER A 25 -15.74 0.12 5.68
C SER A 25 -14.51 -0.61 6.19
N GLY A 26 -13.39 0.07 6.42
CA GLY A 26 -12.09 -0.54 6.59
C GLY A 26 -11.34 -0.79 5.28
N PHE A 27 -10.04 -1.11 5.40
CA PHE A 27 -9.16 -1.32 4.25
C PHE A 27 -8.53 -2.72 4.24
N ASP A 28 -8.29 -3.24 3.04
CA ASP A 28 -7.25 -4.23 2.80
C ASP A 28 -5.97 -3.55 2.27
N CYS A 29 -4.90 -4.33 2.09
CA CYS A 29 -3.59 -3.80 1.69
C CYS A 29 -3.65 -3.06 0.33
N SER A 30 -4.34 -3.60 -0.67
CA SER A 30 -4.50 -2.96 -1.98
C SER A 30 -5.51 -1.82 -1.97
N GLY A 31 -6.56 -1.91 -1.16
CA GLY A 31 -7.60 -0.90 -1.00
C GLY A 31 -7.05 0.37 -0.35
N LEU A 32 -6.20 0.23 0.67
CA LEU A 32 -5.48 1.36 1.27
C LEU A 32 -4.61 2.06 0.23
N ILE A 33 -3.77 1.30 -0.48
CA ILE A 33 -2.87 1.82 -1.51
C ILE A 33 -3.67 2.53 -2.61
N GLY A 34 -4.68 1.87 -3.17
CA GLY A 34 -5.50 2.43 -4.23
C GLY A 34 -6.29 3.66 -3.80
N TYR A 35 -6.72 3.73 -2.53
CA TYR A 35 -7.38 4.91 -1.98
C TYR A 35 -6.42 6.09 -1.84
N VAL A 36 -5.24 5.87 -1.25
CA VAL A 36 -4.24 6.92 -1.04
C VAL A 36 -3.75 7.47 -2.39
N TYR A 37 -3.41 6.62 -3.35
CA TYR A 37 -2.92 7.08 -4.66
C TYR A 37 -3.99 7.81 -5.47
N ARG A 38 -5.24 7.36 -5.39
CA ARG A 38 -6.35 8.03 -6.05
C ARG A 38 -6.59 9.41 -5.44
N ASP A 39 -6.57 9.52 -4.12
CA ASP A 39 -6.85 10.78 -3.40
C ASP A 39 -5.70 11.78 -3.52
N ALA A 40 -4.45 11.32 -3.33
CA ALA A 40 -3.27 12.19 -3.31
C ALA A 40 -2.68 12.50 -4.70
N ALA A 41 -2.77 11.56 -5.65
CA ALA A 41 -2.14 11.68 -6.96
C ALA A 41 -3.11 11.54 -8.14
N GLY A 42 -4.40 11.26 -7.89
CA GLY A 42 -5.37 11.00 -8.97
C GLY A 42 -5.10 9.69 -9.73
N ILE A 43 -4.20 8.84 -9.25
CA ILE A 43 -3.77 7.62 -9.94
C ILE A 43 -4.70 6.46 -9.55
N SER A 44 -5.30 5.82 -10.55
CA SER A 44 -6.10 4.62 -10.36
C SER A 44 -5.23 3.37 -10.45
N LEU A 45 -4.96 2.77 -9.29
CA LEU A 45 -4.25 1.50 -9.20
C LEU A 45 -5.24 0.32 -9.25
N PRO A 46 -4.83 -0.86 -9.76
CA PRO A 46 -5.66 -2.06 -9.80
C PRO A 46 -5.96 -2.57 -8.38
N ARG A 47 -6.99 -3.39 -8.24
CA ARG A 47 -7.50 -3.82 -6.93
C ARG A 47 -6.68 -4.93 -6.29
N SER A 48 -5.80 -5.59 -7.05
CA SER A 48 -4.94 -6.65 -6.55
C SER A 48 -3.49 -6.19 -6.43
N THR A 49 -2.83 -6.48 -5.31
CA THR A 49 -1.38 -6.28 -5.14
C THR A 49 -0.56 -7.05 -6.18
N ARG A 50 -1.09 -8.18 -6.67
CA ARG A 50 -0.49 -8.95 -7.77
C ARG A 50 -0.52 -8.18 -9.09
N GLU A 51 -1.62 -7.49 -9.38
CA GLU A 51 -1.73 -6.66 -10.58
C GLU A 51 -0.84 -5.41 -10.46
N MET A 52 -0.69 -4.87 -9.24
CA MET A 52 0.19 -3.74 -8.98
C MET A 52 1.67 -4.05 -9.21
N ILE A 53 2.15 -5.23 -8.82
CA ILE A 53 3.56 -5.59 -9.00
C ILE A 53 3.90 -5.93 -10.47
N VAL A 54 2.93 -6.40 -11.26
CA VAL A 54 3.13 -6.71 -12.68
C VAL A 54 2.81 -5.53 -13.59
N MET A 55 2.27 -4.42 -13.07
CA MET A 55 2.30 -3.16 -13.80
C MET A 55 3.76 -2.86 -14.13
N GLY A 56 4.03 -2.42 -15.35
CA GLY A 56 5.37 -2.14 -15.88
C GLY A 56 6.08 -0.95 -15.22
N VAL A 57 5.93 -0.78 -13.90
CA VAL A 57 6.68 0.17 -13.11
C VAL A 57 8.12 -0.31 -12.92
N PRO A 58 9.10 0.61 -12.98
CA PRO A 58 10.50 0.25 -12.77
C PRO A 58 10.70 -0.35 -11.39
N ASN A 59 11.44 -1.45 -11.31
CA ASN A 59 11.82 -2.02 -10.03
C ASN A 59 12.84 -1.08 -9.36
N ILE A 60 12.39 -0.40 -8.32
CA ILE A 60 13.24 0.50 -7.54
C ILE A 60 14.08 -0.35 -6.59
N ARG A 61 15.40 -0.14 -6.62
CA ARG A 61 16.31 -0.80 -5.68
C ARG A 61 16.02 -0.29 -4.27
N ARG A 62 16.31 -1.12 -3.27
CA ARG A 62 16.08 -0.79 -1.86
C ARG A 62 16.81 0.50 -1.46
N GLU A 63 18.00 0.71 -2.02
CA GLU A 63 18.81 1.93 -1.79
C GLU A 63 18.21 3.19 -2.41
N GLN A 64 17.27 3.05 -3.34
CA GLN A 64 16.61 4.14 -4.07
C GLN A 64 15.16 4.36 -3.61
N LEU A 65 14.70 3.65 -2.59
CA LEU A 65 13.34 3.79 -2.06
C LEU A 65 13.11 5.21 -1.57
N GLN A 66 12.10 5.86 -2.15
CA GLN A 66 11.65 7.19 -1.79
C GLN A 66 10.27 7.13 -1.12
N SER A 67 10.01 8.09 -0.26
CA SER A 67 8.72 8.19 0.41
C SER A 67 7.60 8.35 -0.63
N GLY A 68 6.60 7.47 -0.53
CA GLY A 68 5.54 7.32 -1.53
C GLY A 68 5.78 6.17 -2.52
N ASP A 69 6.85 5.39 -2.40
CA ASP A 69 7.02 4.15 -3.17
C ASP A 69 6.17 3.00 -2.60
N LEU A 70 5.81 2.05 -3.45
CA LEU A 70 5.13 0.82 -3.03
C LEU A 70 6.13 -0.27 -2.66
N VAL A 71 5.97 -0.83 -1.47
CA VAL A 71 6.70 -2.00 -1.00
C VAL A 71 5.79 -3.21 -1.01
N PHE A 72 6.24 -4.28 -1.66
CA PHE A 72 5.50 -5.53 -1.78
C PHE A 72 6.18 -6.63 -0.97
N PHE A 73 5.38 -7.41 -0.25
CA PHE A 73 5.84 -8.46 0.64
C PHE A 73 5.17 -9.78 0.28
N ALA A 74 5.96 -10.85 0.36
CA ALA A 74 5.48 -12.22 0.27
C ALA A 74 5.48 -12.85 1.67
N THR A 75 4.38 -12.68 2.41
CA THR A 75 4.22 -13.15 3.79
C THR A 75 3.63 -14.55 3.87
N SER A 76 2.98 -15.04 2.82
CA SER A 76 2.38 -16.39 2.77
C SER A 76 3.37 -17.53 2.44
N GLY A 77 4.68 -17.32 2.61
CA GLY A 77 5.69 -18.40 2.50
C GLY A 77 6.04 -18.87 1.08
N GLY A 78 5.61 -18.15 0.04
CA GLY A 78 5.97 -18.45 -1.36
C GLY A 78 6.53 -17.23 -2.09
N SER A 79 6.83 -17.35 -3.39
CA SER A 79 7.30 -16.23 -4.22
C SER A 79 6.18 -15.26 -4.64
N GLN A 80 4.95 -15.46 -4.15
CA GLN A 80 3.80 -14.65 -4.51
C GLN A 80 3.61 -13.51 -3.51
N VAL A 81 3.49 -12.29 -4.04
CA VAL A 81 3.08 -11.12 -3.27
C VAL A 81 1.73 -11.40 -2.62
N SER A 82 1.71 -11.31 -1.30
CA SER A 82 0.54 -11.51 -0.44
C SER A 82 0.18 -10.24 0.31
N HIS A 83 1.11 -9.29 0.40
CA HIS A 83 0.93 -8.06 1.15
C HIS A 83 1.65 -6.89 0.49
N ALA A 84 1.20 -5.66 0.75
CA ALA A 84 1.81 -4.45 0.23
C ALA A 84 1.62 -3.27 1.21
N GLY A 85 2.48 -2.26 1.06
CA GLY A 85 2.43 -1.02 1.83
C GLY A 85 3.05 0.15 1.08
N ILE A 86 2.91 1.35 1.64
CA ILE A 86 3.46 2.60 1.13
C ILE A 86 4.68 2.96 1.97
N TYR A 87 5.84 3.04 1.35
CA TYR A 87 7.08 3.43 2.01
C TYR A 87 7.02 4.89 2.44
N VAL A 88 7.44 5.19 3.67
CA VAL A 88 7.40 6.55 4.23
C VAL A 88 8.78 7.11 4.55
N GLY A 89 9.84 6.40 4.18
CA GLY A 89 11.22 6.78 4.48
C GLY A 89 11.79 6.07 5.71
N GLU A 90 13.11 6.09 5.84
CA GLU A 90 13.84 5.56 7.01
C GLU A 90 13.51 4.09 7.36
N GLY A 91 13.26 3.25 6.35
CA GLY A 91 12.90 1.84 6.56
C GLY A 91 11.47 1.63 7.06
N ARG A 92 10.66 2.68 7.13
CA ARG A 92 9.27 2.64 7.61
C ARG A 92 8.29 2.61 6.45
N PHE A 93 7.14 2.00 6.66
CA PHE A 93 6.05 1.93 5.69
C PHE A 93 4.70 1.91 6.40
N VAL A 94 3.68 2.41 5.71
CA VAL A 94 2.28 2.35 6.13
C VAL A 94 1.61 1.20 5.38
N HIS A 95 0.90 0.36 6.11
CA HIS A 95 0.12 -0.74 5.55
C HIS A 95 -1.11 -0.99 6.40
N ALA A 96 -2.04 -1.79 5.87
CA ALA A 96 -3.12 -2.38 6.64
C ALA A 96 -2.66 -3.79 7.10
N PRO A 97 -2.10 -3.97 8.32
CA PRO A 97 -1.81 -5.29 8.86
C PRO A 97 -3.15 -6.04 8.98
N ALA A 98 -3.15 -7.34 8.72
CA ALA A 98 -4.35 -8.16 8.67
C ALA A 98 -5.27 -8.01 9.92
N THR A 99 -6.50 -8.54 9.84
CA THR A 99 -7.46 -8.58 10.96
C THR A 99 -6.78 -8.98 12.28
N GLY A 100 -6.60 -8.02 13.20
CA GLY A 100 -5.96 -8.27 14.49
C GLY A 100 -5.04 -7.15 15.00
N GLY A 101 -4.48 -6.34 14.09
CA GLY A 101 -3.47 -5.32 14.45
C GLY A 101 -2.05 -5.87 14.46
#